data_AF-A0A352RTJ7-F1
#
_entry.id   AF-A0A352RTJ7-F1
#
_cell.length_a   1.000
_cell.length_b   1.000
_cell.length_c   1.000
_cell.angle_alpha   90.00
_cell.angle_beta   90.00
_cell.angle_gamma   90.00
#
_symmetry.space_group_name_H-M   'P 1'
#
loop_
_entity.id
_entity.type
_entity.pdbx_description
1 polymer ?
#
loop_
_entity_poly.entity_id
_entity_poly.type
_entity_poly.pdbx_seq_one_letter_code
_entity_poly.pdbx_strand_id
1 'polypeptide(L)'
;AGQVDLMFASTINVAQHVKAGKLKVLGVTSPTPLPQFPGAQPIGATVKGFESSAWFGLFGPANLPPEITQALYQAARHGLEQPAVRKRLETDGAQPSAMPPETFANFVKQDVKRWATVVKYSGAKPE
;
A
#
# COMPACT_ATOMS: atom_id res chain seq x y z
N ALA A 1 13.37 -17.49 -13.32
CA ALA A 1 13.40 -17.47 -11.85
C ALA A 1 14.84 -17.66 -11.39
N GLY A 2 15.22 -17.15 -10.22
CA GLY A 2 16.57 -17.38 -9.65
C GLY A 2 17.66 -16.39 -10.07
N GLN A 3 17.31 -15.21 -10.57
CA GLN A 3 18.29 -14.13 -10.80
C GLN A 3 18.59 -13.31 -9.53
N VAL A 4 17.69 -13.37 -8.55
CA VAL A 4 17.83 -12.71 -7.24
C VAL A 4 17.37 -13.66 -6.15
N ASP A 5 18.05 -13.63 -5.00
CA ASP A 5 17.74 -14.50 -3.85
C ASP A 5 16.59 -13.96 -2.98
N LEU A 6 16.42 -12.62 -2.96
CA LEU A 6 15.45 -11.93 -2.11
C LEU A 6 14.94 -10.65 -2.78
N MET A 7 13.69 -10.30 -2.49
CA MET A 7 13.07 -9.04 -2.92
C MET A 7 12.06 -8.54 -1.89
N PHE A 8 11.95 -7.21 -1.77
CA PHE A 8 10.75 -6.57 -1.23
C PHE A 8 9.78 -6.34 -2.38
N ALA A 9 8.53 -6.78 -2.23
CA ALA A 9 7.59 -6.83 -3.34
C ALA A 9 6.18 -6.45 -2.92
N SER A 10 5.45 -5.83 -3.84
CA SER A 10 4.01 -5.62 -3.69
C SER A 10 3.30 -6.96 -3.57
N THR A 11 2.41 -7.07 -2.59
CA THR A 11 1.61 -8.26 -2.31
C THR A 11 0.80 -8.71 -3.54
N ILE A 12 0.24 -7.75 -4.28
CA ILE A 12 -0.51 -7.96 -5.52
C ILE A 12 0.32 -8.73 -6.55
N ASN A 13 1.59 -8.37 -6.69
CA ASN A 13 2.46 -8.94 -7.73
C ASN A 13 2.91 -10.37 -7.39
N VAL A 14 3.08 -10.67 -6.10
CA VAL A 14 3.67 -11.96 -5.67
C VAL A 14 2.63 -13.00 -5.24
N ALA A 15 1.37 -12.62 -5.00
CA ALA A 15 0.34 -13.51 -4.45
C ALA A 15 0.18 -14.82 -5.23
N GLN A 16 0.15 -14.76 -6.56
CA GLN A 16 0.01 -15.97 -7.41
C GLN A 16 1.27 -16.83 -7.41
N HIS A 17 2.46 -16.21 -7.34
CA HIS A 17 3.72 -16.94 -7.28
C HIS A 17 3.91 -17.66 -5.94
N VAL A 18 3.45 -17.06 -4.85
CA VAL A 18 3.41 -17.70 -3.52
C VAL A 18 2.42 -18.87 -3.52
N LYS A 19 1.20 -18.68 -4.03
CA LYS A 19 0.20 -19.76 -4.17
C LYS A 19 0.71 -20.92 -5.02
N ALA A 20 1.49 -20.63 -6.06
CA ALA A 20 2.10 -21.63 -6.93
C ALA A 20 3.36 -22.29 -6.34
N GLY A 21 3.76 -21.96 -5.11
CA GLY A 21 4.96 -22.50 -4.46
C GLY A 21 6.28 -22.02 -5.06
N LYS A 22 6.27 -20.99 -5.91
CA LYS A 22 7.46 -20.45 -6.60
C LYS A 22 8.22 -19.43 -5.76
N LEU A 23 7.56 -18.83 -4.77
CA LEU A 23 8.15 -17.88 -3.83
C LEU A 23 7.80 -18.27 -2.40
N LYS A 24 8.76 -18.09 -1.49
CA LYS A 24 8.57 -18.24 -0.05
C LYS A 24 8.42 -16.86 0.58
N VAL A 25 7.34 -16.66 1.34
CA VAL A 25 7.15 -15.42 2.11
C VAL A 25 7.96 -15.52 3.41
N LEU A 26 8.87 -14.56 3.62
CA LEU A 26 9.70 -14.51 4.84
C LEU A 26 9.08 -13.65 5.95
N GLY A 27 8.26 -12.67 5.56
CA GLY A 27 7.56 -11.76 6.48
C GLY A 27 6.76 -10.74 5.68
N VAL A 28 5.92 -9.98 6.38
CA VAL A 28 5.18 -8.85 5.79
C VAL A 28 5.73 -7.53 6.31
N THR A 29 5.72 -6.51 5.46
CA THR A 29 6.20 -5.17 5.82
C THR A 29 5.11 -4.31 6.47
N SER A 30 3.85 -4.75 6.42
CA SER A 30 2.72 -4.14 7.13
C SER A 30 2.88 -4.28 8.64
N PRO A 31 2.25 -3.39 9.44
CA PRO A 31 2.31 -3.47 10.90
C PRO A 31 1.57 -4.69 11.46
N THR A 32 0.64 -5.26 10.68
CA THR A 32 -0.17 -6.43 11.06
C THR A 32 -0.03 -7.57 10.04
N PRO A 33 -0.26 -8.83 10.46
CA PRO A 33 -0.28 -9.97 9.54
C PRO A 33 -1.31 -9.79 8.42
N LEU A 34 -1.04 -10.41 7.28
CA LEU A 34 -1.89 -10.33 6.09
C LEU A 34 -2.59 -11.68 5.81
N PRO A 35 -3.93 -11.73 5.67
CA PRO A 35 -4.67 -12.97 5.45
C PRO A 35 -4.21 -13.76 4.21
N GLN A 36 -3.73 -13.07 3.17
CA GLN A 36 -3.23 -13.70 1.95
C GLN A 36 -1.93 -14.50 2.15
N PHE A 37 -1.20 -14.25 3.24
CA PHE A 37 0.07 -14.91 3.56
C PHE A 37 0.01 -15.50 4.99
N PRO A 38 -0.80 -16.54 5.21
CA PRO A 38 -0.95 -17.13 6.53
C PRO A 38 0.40 -17.62 7.07
N GLY A 39 0.70 -17.26 8.32
CA GLY A 39 1.96 -17.59 9.00
C GLY A 39 3.09 -16.57 8.81
N ALA A 40 2.99 -15.63 7.86
CA ALA A 40 3.97 -14.57 7.71
C ALA A 40 3.77 -13.49 8.79
N GLN A 41 4.83 -13.25 9.58
CA GLN A 41 4.81 -12.25 10.65
C GLN A 41 5.23 -10.87 10.14
N PRO A 42 4.72 -9.78 10.75
CA PRO A 42 5.25 -8.44 10.56
C PRO A 42 6.75 -8.40 10.87
N ILE A 43 7.56 -7.88 9.94
CA ILE A 43 8.99 -7.66 10.18
C ILE A 43 9.21 -6.74 11.39
N GLY A 44 8.27 -5.82 11.63
CA GLY A 44 8.24 -4.94 12.80
C GLY A 44 8.27 -5.65 14.17
N ALA A 45 7.86 -6.92 14.22
CA ALA A 45 7.93 -7.73 15.44
C ALA A 45 9.38 -8.09 15.83
N THR A 46 10.29 -8.15 14.85
CA THR A 46 11.72 -8.42 15.06
C THR A 46 12.54 -7.13 14.97
N VAL A 47 12.28 -6.31 13.96
CA VAL A 47 12.95 -5.03 13.73
C VAL A 47 12.03 -3.91 14.21
N LYS A 48 12.20 -3.49 15.47
CA LYS A 48 11.34 -2.47 16.08
C LYS A 48 11.27 -1.20 15.24
N GLY A 49 10.05 -0.72 14.99
CA GLY A 49 9.79 0.47 14.17
C GLY A 49 9.82 0.23 12.67
N PHE A 50 10.09 -1.00 12.21
CA PHE A 50 10.00 -1.33 10.80
C PHE A 50 8.54 -1.45 10.37
N GLU A 51 8.19 -0.64 9.36
CA GLU A 51 6.93 -0.70 8.66
C GLU A 51 7.16 -0.18 7.23
N SER A 52 6.51 -0.76 6.25
CA SER A 52 6.42 -0.18 4.90
C SER A 52 5.18 -0.72 4.21
N SER A 53 4.23 0.16 3.89
CA SER A 53 2.99 -0.20 3.22
C SER A 53 2.85 0.66 1.97
N ALA A 54 2.72 0.02 0.81
CA ALA A 54 2.39 0.72 -0.42
C ALA A 54 0.91 1.08 -0.43
N TRP A 55 0.58 2.27 -0.93
CA TRP A 55 -0.79 2.75 -1.04
C TRP A 55 -1.03 3.35 -2.42
N PHE A 56 -2.30 3.38 -2.83
CA PHE A 56 -2.76 4.02 -4.06
C PHE A 56 -3.84 5.03 -3.72
N GLY A 57 -3.91 6.11 -4.48
CA GLY A 57 -4.92 7.14 -4.31
C GLY A 57 -5.18 7.91 -5.60
N LEU A 58 -6.30 8.64 -5.62
CA LEU A 58 -6.69 9.48 -6.73
C LEU A 58 -6.21 10.91 -6.50
N PHE A 59 -5.57 11.49 -7.52
CA PHE A 59 -5.08 12.87 -7.49
C PHE A 59 -5.70 13.66 -8.64
N GLY A 60 -6.01 14.92 -8.39
CA GLY A 60 -6.42 15.89 -9.39
C GLY A 60 -5.43 17.07 -9.47
N PRO A 61 -5.65 18.01 -10.40
CA PRO A 61 -4.88 19.26 -10.45
C PRO A 61 -4.95 20.05 -9.14
N ALA A 62 -3.89 20.80 -8.80
CA ALA A 62 -3.75 21.47 -7.50
C ALA A 62 -4.90 22.44 -7.15
N ASN A 63 -5.52 23.07 -8.16
CA ASN A 63 -6.59 24.05 -7.99
C ASN A 63 -7.95 23.49 -8.45
N LEU A 64 -8.16 22.18 -8.33
CA LEU A 64 -9.45 21.58 -8.64
C LEU A 64 -10.54 22.20 -7.73
N PRO A 65 -11.68 22.67 -8.28
CA PRO A 65 -12.73 23.27 -7.45
C PRO A 65 -13.22 22.32 -6.35
N PRO A 66 -13.56 22.83 -5.15
CA PRO A 66 -13.99 22.00 -4.02
C PRO A 66 -15.17 21.08 -4.35
N GLU A 67 -16.14 21.58 -5.11
CA GLU A 67 -17.31 20.82 -5.54
C GLU A 67 -16.95 19.63 -6.44
N ILE A 68 -15.97 19.78 -7.34
CA ILE A 68 -15.50 18.70 -8.20
C ILE A 68 -14.69 17.70 -7.38
N THR A 69 -13.84 18.18 -6.46
CA THR A 69 -13.09 17.33 -5.53
C THR A 69 -14.05 16.46 -4.71
N GLN A 70 -15.11 17.06 -4.19
CA GLN A 70 -16.13 16.37 -3.40
C GLN A 70 -16.90 15.35 -4.26
N ALA A 71 -17.26 15.70 -5.49
CA ALA A 71 -17.95 14.79 -6.40
C ALA A 71 -17.09 13.55 -6.74
N LEU A 72 -15.81 13.74 -7.05
CA LEU A 72 -14.87 12.64 -7.31
C LEU A 72 -14.68 11.75 -6.08
N TYR A 73 -14.54 12.34 -4.89
CA TYR A 73 -14.46 11.58 -3.65
C TYR A 73 -15.72 10.74 -3.41
N GLN A 74 -16.91 11.31 -3.60
CA GLN A 74 -18.16 10.56 -3.43
C GLN A 74 -18.30 9.40 -4.42
N ALA A 75 -17.92 9.61 -5.69
CA ALA A 75 -17.91 8.56 -6.69
C ALA A 75 -16.91 7.44 -6.33
N ALA A 76 -15.69 7.79 -5.92
CA ALA A 76 -14.66 6.83 -5.50
C ALA A 76 -15.12 6.04 -4.26
N ARG A 77 -15.64 6.72 -3.25
CA ARG A 77 -16.18 6.10 -2.03
C ARG A 77 -17.30 5.12 -2.37
N HIS A 78 -18.25 5.52 -3.21
CA HIS A 78 -19.33 4.65 -3.65
C HIS A 78 -18.83 3.40 -4.38
N GLY A 79 -17.79 3.54 -5.22
CA GLY A 79 -17.13 2.40 -5.85
C GLY A 79 -16.51 1.43 -4.83
N LEU A 80 -15.85 1.95 -3.79
CA LEU A 80 -15.26 1.15 -2.71
C LEU A 80 -16.31 0.50 -1.78
N GLU A 81 -17.56 0.94 -1.83
CA GLU A 81 -18.68 0.31 -1.11
C GLU A 81 -19.24 -0.89 -1.89
N GLN A 82 -18.97 -1.00 -3.19
CA GLN A 82 -19.48 -2.11 -4.01
C GLN A 82 -18.82 -3.44 -3.62
N PRO A 83 -19.59 -4.49 -3.29
CA PRO A 83 -19.04 -5.77 -2.85
C PRO A 83 -18.06 -6.40 -3.84
N ALA A 84 -18.33 -6.29 -5.15
CA ALA A 84 -17.46 -6.81 -6.19
C ALA A 84 -16.08 -6.10 -6.22
N VAL A 85 -16.06 -4.78 -6.00
CA VAL A 85 -14.83 -3.99 -5.96
C VAL A 85 -14.02 -4.33 -4.70
N ARG A 86 -14.67 -4.36 -3.53
CA ARG A 86 -14.02 -4.75 -2.26
C ARG A 86 -13.40 -6.13 -2.36
N LYS A 87 -14.18 -7.11 -2.80
CA LYS A 87 -13.72 -8.50 -2.97
C LYS A 87 -12.54 -8.58 -3.92
N ARG A 88 -12.54 -7.81 -5.01
CA ARG A 88 -11.42 -7.80 -5.95
C ARG A 88 -10.16 -7.22 -5.31
N LEU A 89 -10.26 -6.07 -4.65
CA LEU A 89 -9.13 -5.45 -3.95
C LEU A 89 -8.56 -6.37 -2.86
N GLU A 90 -9.42 -7.00 -2.06
CA GLU A 90 -9.01 -7.95 -1.03
C GLU A 90 -8.35 -9.20 -1.62
N THR A 91 -8.85 -9.70 -2.75
CA THR A 91 -8.24 -10.84 -3.48
C THR A 91 -6.83 -10.51 -3.97
N ASP A 92 -6.64 -9.27 -4.43
CA ASP A 92 -5.35 -8.77 -4.88
C ASP A 92 -4.45 -8.39 -3.68
N GLY A 93 -4.96 -8.42 -2.44
CA GLY A 93 -4.19 -8.16 -1.22
C GLY A 93 -4.10 -6.68 -0.86
N ALA A 94 -4.99 -5.84 -1.41
CA ALA A 94 -5.18 -4.44 -1.05
C ALA A 94 -6.31 -4.28 -0.02
N GLN A 95 -6.23 -3.23 0.79
CA GLN A 95 -7.26 -2.86 1.75
C GLN A 95 -8.00 -1.60 1.28
N PRO A 96 -9.31 -1.68 0.97
CA PRO A 96 -10.10 -0.52 0.60
C PRO A 96 -10.06 0.56 1.71
N SER A 97 -9.76 1.81 1.32
CA SER A 97 -9.77 2.96 2.23
C SER A 97 -10.42 4.15 1.55
N ALA A 98 -11.41 4.75 2.21
CA ALA A 98 -12.15 5.92 1.73
C ALA A 98 -11.85 7.14 2.61
N MET A 99 -10.58 7.55 2.68
CA MET A 99 -10.18 8.76 3.40
C MET A 99 -10.83 10.00 2.77
N PRO A 100 -11.49 10.88 3.55
CA PRO A 100 -11.94 12.18 3.06
C PRO A 100 -10.78 12.98 2.45
N PRO A 101 -11.04 13.91 1.50
CA PRO A 101 -10.00 14.62 0.77
C PRO A 101 -8.97 15.32 1.67
N GLU A 102 -9.42 15.99 2.73
CA GLU A 102 -8.53 16.68 3.67
C GLU A 102 -7.66 15.70 4.46
N THR A 103 -8.26 14.62 4.97
CA THR A 103 -7.53 13.54 5.66
C THR A 103 -6.49 12.90 4.75
N PHE A 104 -6.86 12.63 3.49
CA PHE A 104 -5.94 12.06 2.51
C PHE A 104 -4.79 13.03 2.18
N ALA A 105 -5.06 14.33 2.03
CA ALA A 105 -4.02 15.33 1.81
C ALA A 105 -3.03 15.39 2.99
N ASN A 106 -3.53 15.29 4.22
CA ASN A 106 -2.68 15.26 5.42
C ASN A 106 -1.86 13.97 5.51
N PHE A 107 -2.45 12.82 5.18
CA PHE A 107 -1.75 11.55 5.07
C PHE A 107 -0.58 11.63 4.07
N VAL A 108 -0.81 12.13 2.86
CA VAL A 108 0.24 12.29 1.84
C VAL A 108 1.35 13.22 2.32
N LYS A 109 1.01 14.36 2.94
CA LYS A 109 2.02 15.28 3.50
C LYS A 109 2.89 14.61 4.57
N GLN A 110 2.30 13.76 5.41
CA GLN A 110 3.04 13.03 6.44
C GLN A 110 3.92 11.93 5.82
N ASP A 111 3.40 11.19 4.84
CA ASP A 111 4.13 10.13 4.16
C ASP A 111 5.34 10.67 3.39
N VAL A 112 5.18 11.82 2.70
CA VAL A 112 6.30 12.52 2.05
C VAL A 112 7.40 12.89 3.05
N LYS A 113 7.04 13.42 4.23
CA LYS A 113 8.01 13.78 5.27
C LYS A 113 8.74 12.54 5.81
N ARG A 114 7.99 11.45 6.04
CA ARG A 114 8.54 10.17 6.50
C ARG A 114 9.54 9.63 5.48
N TRP A 115 9.16 9.51 4.22
CA TRP A 115 10.03 8.97 3.18
C TRP A 115 11.23 9.86 2.85
N ALA A 116 11.08 11.18 2.90
CA ALA A 116 12.22 12.10 2.77
C ALA A 116 13.30 11.82 3.82
N THR A 117 12.89 11.49 5.06
CA THR A 117 13.82 11.11 6.15
C THR A 117 14.54 9.80 5.82
N VAL A 118 13.80 8.80 5.32
CA VAL A 118 14.36 7.49 4.94
C VAL A 118 15.35 7.62 3.78
N VAL A 119 15.00 8.35 2.72
CA VAL A 119 15.87 8.58 1.55
C VAL A 119 17.15 9.30 1.97
N LYS A 120 17.04 10.34 2.80
CA LYS A 120 18.21 11.05 3.33
C LYS A 120 19.12 10.14 4.15
N TYR A 121 18.53 9.29 4.99
CA TYR A 121 19.27 8.35 5.83
C TYR A 121 19.95 7.24 5.02
N SER A 122 19.26 6.67 4.03
CA SER A 122 19.79 5.57 3.21
C SER A 122 20.83 6.01 2.18
N GLY A 123 20.87 7.30 1.84
CA GLY A 123 21.70 7.83 0.76
C GLY A 123 21.16 7.50 -0.64
N ALA A 124 19.93 6.99 -0.73
CA ALA A 124 19.29 6.70 -2.01
C ALA A 124 19.14 7.98 -2.85
N LYS A 125 19.29 7.84 -4.16
CA LYS A 125 19.12 8.91 -5.14
C LYS A 125 18.18 8.42 -6.25
N PRO A 126 17.41 9.32 -6.88
CA PRO A 126 16.82 9.00 -8.17
C PRO A 126 17.96 8.66 -9.14
N GLU A 127 17.69 7.71 -10.04
CA GLU A 127 18.58 7.34 -11.15
C GLU A 127 18.81 8.53 -12.09
#